data_AF-A0A535UEM2-F1
#
_entry.id   AF-A0A535UEM2-F1
#
_cell.length_a   1.000
_cell.length_b   1.000
_cell.length_c   1.000
_cell.angle_alpha   90.00
_cell.angle_beta   90.00
_cell.angle_gamma   90.00
#
_symmetry.space_group_name_H-M   'P 1'
#
loop_
_entity.id
_entity.type
_entity.pdbx_description
1 polymer ?
#
loop_
_entity_poly.entity_id
_entity_poly.type
_entity_poly.pdbx_seq_one_letter_code
_entity_poly.pdbx_strand_id
1 'polypeptide(L)'
;MKHFTDEDLAPLEDAARLLAIENDGEGFRDALERAGFIQRGAPVSTEVVVEHLGHFYRTVLRDAPMTITREWASALVRRYFNTRGPLAAYSDIPRAYVILQRINLGLYAVLGSLEATANWRRIAEEIWPFRLGPPSTPIGEAEARWEAERRAA
;
A
#
# COMPACT_ATOMS: atom_id res chain seq x y z
N MET A 1 16.54 -3.86 15.13
CA MET A 1 15.11 -3.68 14.79
C MET A 1 15.02 -2.47 13.88
N LYS A 2 14.30 -2.54 12.75
CA LYS A 2 14.13 -1.39 11.85
C LYS A 2 12.97 -0.54 12.41
N HIS A 3 13.26 0.72 12.71
CA HIS A 3 12.25 1.73 13.02
C HIS A 3 12.08 2.62 11.79
N PHE A 4 10.83 2.93 11.46
CA PHE A 4 10.47 3.91 10.46
C PHE A 4 10.01 5.16 11.20
N THR A 5 10.53 6.30 10.80
CA THR A 5 10.07 7.60 11.29
C THR A 5 8.84 8.04 10.52
N ASP A 6 8.08 8.99 11.07
CA ASP A 6 6.94 9.58 10.36
C ASP A 6 7.38 10.20 9.02
N GLU A 7 8.59 10.79 8.98
CA GLU A 7 9.18 11.33 7.76
C GLU A 7 9.47 10.24 6.71
N ASP A 8 9.90 9.04 7.14
CA ASP A 8 10.08 7.91 6.23
C ASP A 8 8.74 7.45 5.63
N LEU A 9 7.65 7.50 6.40
CA LEU A 9 6.35 6.96 6.00
C LEU A 9 5.46 7.96 5.27
N ALA A 10 5.60 9.26 5.53
CA ALA A 10 4.75 10.31 4.97
C ALA A 10 4.61 10.23 3.44
N PRO A 11 5.67 10.00 2.63
CA PRO A 11 5.51 9.84 1.18
C PRO A 11 4.67 8.61 0.78
N LEU A 12 4.73 7.52 1.56
CA LEU A 12 3.94 6.31 1.28
C LEU A 12 2.49 6.47 1.71
N GLU A 13 2.25 7.17 2.81
CA GLU A 13 0.91 7.57 3.23
C GLU A 13 0.25 8.48 2.20
N ASP A 14 0.99 9.49 1.71
CA ASP A 14 0.57 10.35 0.61
C ASP A 14 0.23 9.52 -0.64
N ALA A 15 1.10 8.59 -1.03
CA ALA A 15 0.84 7.73 -2.18
C ALA A 15 -0.46 6.91 -2.01
N ALA A 16 -0.70 6.36 -0.82
CA ALA A 16 -1.93 5.62 -0.52
C ALA A 16 -3.16 6.53 -0.60
N ARG A 17 -3.12 7.70 0.05
CA ARG A 17 -4.21 8.68 0.07
C ARG A 17 -4.53 9.19 -1.33
N LEU A 18 -3.51 9.68 -2.04
CA LEU A 18 -3.65 10.30 -3.36
C LEU A 18 -4.22 9.33 -4.37
N LEU A 19 -3.72 8.09 -4.40
CA LEU A 19 -4.20 7.09 -5.34
C LEU A 19 -5.56 6.50 -4.95
N ALA A 20 -5.74 6.12 -3.69
CA ALA A 20 -6.89 5.31 -3.28
C ALA A 20 -8.11 6.15 -2.84
N ILE A 21 -7.90 7.39 -2.40
CA ILE A 21 -8.96 8.28 -1.90
C ILE A 21 -9.25 9.37 -2.93
N GLU A 22 -8.20 10.11 -3.30
CA GLU A 22 -8.34 11.35 -4.08
C GLU A 22 -8.32 11.11 -5.60
N ASN A 23 -7.91 9.91 -6.03
CA ASN A 23 -7.73 9.54 -7.44
C ASN A 23 -6.77 10.51 -8.18
N ASP A 24 -5.78 11.03 -7.47
CA ASP A 24 -4.76 11.95 -7.98
C ASP A 24 -3.51 11.17 -8.41
N GLY A 25 -3.42 10.90 -9.72
CA GLY A 25 -2.28 10.21 -10.32
C GLY A 25 -0.99 11.03 -10.30
N GLU A 26 -1.08 12.35 -10.48
CA GLU A 26 0.09 13.25 -10.48
C GLU A 26 0.65 13.36 -9.07
N GLY A 27 -0.21 13.57 -8.08
CA GLY A 27 0.18 13.57 -6.67
C GLY A 27 0.78 12.21 -6.25
N PHE A 28 0.21 11.10 -6.71
CA PHE A 28 0.76 9.77 -6.48
C PHE A 28 2.17 9.62 -7.05
N ARG A 29 2.40 10.07 -8.30
CA ARG A 29 3.72 10.08 -8.91
C ARG A 29 4.70 10.92 -8.09
N ASP A 30 4.34 12.13 -7.72
CA ASP A 30 5.17 13.03 -6.92
C ASP A 30 5.56 12.41 -5.58
N ALA A 31 4.61 11.71 -4.92
CA ALA A 31 4.87 11.01 -3.68
C ALA A 31 5.88 9.87 -3.85
N LEU A 32 5.79 9.10 -4.93
CA LEU A 32 6.76 8.04 -5.26
C LEU A 32 8.13 8.60 -5.66
N GLU A 33 8.20 9.74 -6.34
CA GLU A 33 9.45 10.44 -6.64
C GLU A 33 10.12 10.94 -5.35
N ARG A 34 9.36 11.51 -4.40
CA ARG A 34 9.87 11.90 -3.07
C ARG A 34 10.37 10.70 -2.25
N ALA A 35 9.64 9.59 -2.32
CA ALA A 35 10.05 8.35 -1.67
C ALA A 35 11.28 7.70 -2.35
N GLY A 36 11.61 8.09 -3.59
CA GLY A 36 12.74 7.53 -4.35
C GLY A 36 12.42 6.22 -5.09
N PHE A 37 11.15 5.84 -5.21
CA PHE A 37 10.74 4.68 -6.01
C PHE A 37 10.82 4.94 -7.51
N ILE A 38 10.75 6.22 -7.91
CA ILE A 38 10.90 6.67 -9.29
C ILE A 38 11.89 7.83 -9.33
N GLN A 39 12.77 7.83 -10.32
CA GLN A 39 13.66 8.95 -10.59
C GLN A 39 12.83 10.20 -10.89
N ARG A 40 13.13 11.29 -10.18
CA ARG A 40 12.46 12.58 -10.37
C ARG A 40 12.50 13.03 -11.83
N GLY A 41 11.34 13.38 -12.39
CA GLY A 41 11.23 13.85 -13.78
C GLY A 41 11.54 12.78 -14.83
N ALA A 42 11.41 11.49 -14.49
CA ALA A 42 11.56 10.41 -15.47
C ALA A 42 10.66 10.66 -16.70
N PRO A 43 11.17 10.41 -17.93
CA PRO A 43 10.44 10.66 -19.18
C PRO A 43 9.42 9.55 -19.47
N VAL A 44 8.58 9.25 -18.48
CA VAL A 44 7.46 8.30 -18.53
C VAL A 44 6.20 9.04 -18.12
N SER A 45 5.07 8.65 -18.72
CA SER A 45 3.80 9.30 -18.39
C SER A 45 3.32 8.86 -17.01
N THR A 46 2.52 9.72 -16.37
CA THR A 46 1.93 9.44 -15.05
C THR A 46 1.00 8.23 -15.11
N GLU A 47 0.29 8.02 -16.22
CA GLU A 47 -0.55 6.84 -16.43
C GLU A 47 0.28 5.55 -16.37
N VAL A 48 1.47 5.54 -16.97
CA VAL A 48 2.38 4.39 -16.90
C VAL A 48 2.81 4.13 -15.46
N VAL A 49 3.13 5.18 -14.70
CA VAL A 49 3.51 5.08 -13.29
C VAL A 49 2.36 4.49 -12.46
N VAL A 50 1.15 5.02 -12.60
CA VAL A 50 -0.06 4.54 -11.92
C VAL A 50 -0.38 3.10 -12.30
N GLU A 51 -0.29 2.75 -13.58
CA GLU A 51 -0.58 1.38 -14.04
C GLU A 51 0.38 0.35 -13.42
N HIS A 52 1.66 0.70 -13.34
CA HIS A 52 2.70 -0.22 -12.91
C HIS A 52 2.85 -0.29 -11.38
N LEU A 53 2.97 0.87 -10.72
CA LEU A 53 3.20 0.95 -9.27
C LEU A 53 1.89 0.99 -8.47
N GLY A 54 0.80 1.50 -9.06
CA GLY A 54 -0.53 1.48 -8.45
C GLY A 54 -1.11 0.07 -8.30
N HIS A 55 -0.52 -0.95 -8.95
CA HIS A 55 -0.96 -2.33 -8.83
C HIS A 55 -0.93 -2.86 -7.39
N PHE A 56 0.01 -2.40 -6.56
CA PHE A 56 0.06 -2.73 -5.12
C PHE A 56 -1.20 -2.28 -4.38
N TYR A 57 -1.73 -1.13 -4.76
CA TYR A 57 -2.89 -0.53 -4.11
C TYR A 57 -4.21 -1.12 -4.58
N ARG A 58 -4.23 -2.01 -5.60
CA ARG A 58 -5.47 -2.58 -6.17
C ARG A 58 -6.41 -3.19 -5.15
N THR A 59 -5.87 -3.82 -4.11
CA THR A 59 -6.67 -4.42 -3.03
C THR A 59 -7.49 -3.39 -2.27
N VAL A 60 -7.02 -2.14 -2.21
CA VAL A 60 -7.64 -1.04 -1.46
C VAL A 60 -8.28 0.03 -2.35
N LEU A 61 -8.29 -0.11 -3.68
CA LEU A 61 -8.92 0.90 -4.56
C LEU A 61 -10.45 0.87 -4.53
N ARG A 62 -11.05 -0.25 -4.13
CA ARG A 62 -12.51 -0.43 -4.10
C ARG A 62 -12.96 -0.83 -2.70
N ASP A 63 -14.02 -0.18 -2.21
CA ASP A 63 -14.74 -0.63 -1.01
C ASP A 63 -15.60 -1.86 -1.35
N ALA A 64 -14.95 -3.00 -1.59
CA ALA A 64 -15.60 -4.25 -1.90
C ALA A 64 -14.76 -5.44 -1.42
N PRO A 65 -15.38 -6.57 -1.03
CA PRO A 65 -14.66 -7.79 -0.76
C PRO A 65 -13.87 -8.25 -2.00
N MET A 66 -12.62 -8.66 -1.77
CA MET A 66 -11.76 -9.26 -2.79
C MET A 66 -11.04 -10.47 -2.19
N THR A 67 -10.97 -11.55 -2.96
CA THR A 67 -10.14 -12.70 -2.63
C THR A 67 -8.73 -12.47 -3.15
N ILE A 68 -7.74 -12.55 -2.26
CA ILE A 68 -6.33 -12.60 -2.65
C ILE A 68 -6.01 -14.06 -2.96
N THR A 69 -6.00 -14.41 -4.25
CA THR A 69 -5.69 -15.78 -4.68
C THR A 69 -4.18 -16.01 -4.74
N ARG A 70 -3.78 -17.29 -4.80
CA ARG A 70 -2.38 -17.68 -5.00
C ARG A 70 -1.80 -17.11 -6.30
N GLU A 71 -2.58 -17.11 -7.37
CA GLU A 71 -2.19 -16.59 -8.69
C GLU A 71 -1.97 -15.09 -8.62
N TRP A 72 -2.89 -14.36 -7.96
CA TRP A 72 -2.77 -12.92 -7.78
C TRP A 72 -1.54 -12.55 -6.95
N ALA A 73 -1.31 -13.23 -5.82
CA ALA A 73 -0.12 -13.01 -4.99
C ALA A 73 1.17 -13.31 -5.76
N SER A 74 1.19 -14.39 -6.54
CA SER A 74 2.33 -14.74 -7.40
C SER A 74 2.57 -13.70 -8.50
N ALA A 75 1.50 -13.18 -9.10
CA ALA A 75 1.59 -12.14 -10.12
C ALA A 75 2.12 -10.81 -9.55
N LEU A 76 1.69 -10.43 -8.33
CA LEU A 76 2.18 -9.25 -7.62
C LEU A 76 3.69 -9.33 -7.40
N VAL A 77 4.19 -10.46 -6.89
CA VAL A 77 5.64 -10.68 -6.68
C VAL A 77 6.40 -10.59 -8.00
N ARG A 78 5.93 -11.25 -9.05
CA ARG A 78 6.58 -11.22 -10.37
C ARG A 78 6.63 -9.80 -10.96
N ARG A 79 5.54 -9.04 -10.81
CA ARG A 79 5.46 -7.66 -11.30
C ARG A 79 6.40 -6.74 -10.52
N TYR A 80 6.50 -6.92 -9.21
CA TYR A 80 7.38 -6.12 -8.37
C TYR A 80 8.86 -6.26 -8.75
N PHE A 81 9.30 -7.49 -9.06
CA PHE A 81 10.67 -7.75 -9.51
C PHE A 81 10.85 -7.66 -11.03
N ASN A 82 9.87 -7.12 -11.76
CA ASN A 82 9.97 -7.04 -13.21
C ASN A 82 10.92 -5.92 -13.65
N THR A 83 12.14 -6.31 -14.00
CA THR A 83 13.22 -5.42 -14.47
C THR A 83 13.19 -5.14 -15.97
N ARG A 84 12.11 -5.51 -16.67
CA ARG A 84 11.98 -5.34 -18.13
C ARG A 84 10.81 -4.43 -18.54
N GLY A 85 10.18 -3.78 -17.58
CA GLY A 85 9.08 -2.84 -17.83
C GLY A 85 9.54 -1.44 -18.25
N PRO A 86 8.61 -0.58 -18.69
CA PRO A 86 8.89 0.81 -19.09
C PRO A 86 9.49 1.65 -17.95
N LEU A 87 9.27 1.25 -16.70
CA LEU A 87 9.83 1.89 -15.52
C LEU A 87 11.19 1.34 -15.09
N ALA A 88 11.67 0.23 -15.67
CA ALA A 88 12.85 -0.47 -15.14
C ALA A 88 14.14 0.36 -15.15
N ALA A 89 14.27 1.31 -16.09
CA ALA A 89 15.41 2.22 -16.14
C ALA A 89 15.31 3.39 -15.14
N TYR A 90 14.14 3.58 -14.51
CA TYR A 90 13.81 4.76 -13.72
C TYR A 90 13.28 4.43 -12.33
N SER A 91 12.98 3.16 -12.03
CA SER A 91 12.44 2.72 -10.74
C SER A 91 13.45 1.88 -9.99
N ASP A 92 13.60 2.14 -8.71
CA ASP A 92 14.38 1.30 -7.79
C ASP A 92 13.64 1.19 -6.46
N ILE A 93 14.07 0.27 -5.59
CA ILE A 93 13.54 0.13 -4.24
C ILE A 93 14.53 0.79 -3.29
N PRO A 94 14.20 1.96 -2.73
CA PRO A 94 15.09 2.64 -1.82
C PRO A 94 15.45 1.75 -0.63
N ARG A 95 16.71 1.79 -0.20
CA ARG A 95 17.22 0.98 0.91
C ARG A 95 16.37 1.11 2.18
N ALA A 96 15.83 2.31 2.42
CA ALA A 96 14.95 2.59 3.55
C ALA A 96 13.71 1.67 3.58
N TYR A 97 13.15 1.34 2.40
CA TYR A 97 11.90 0.60 2.27
C TYR A 97 12.06 -0.89 1.96
N VAL A 98 13.27 -1.40 1.74
CA VAL A 98 13.49 -2.83 1.42
C VAL A 98 12.87 -3.75 2.47
N ILE A 99 13.00 -3.41 3.76
CA ILE A 99 12.39 -4.20 4.84
C ILE A 99 10.86 -4.14 4.79
N LEU A 100 10.29 -2.95 4.58
CA LEU A 100 8.84 -2.75 4.46
C LEU A 100 8.27 -3.58 3.30
N GLN A 101 8.95 -3.55 2.16
CA GLN A 101 8.52 -4.26 0.96
C GLN A 101 8.61 -5.78 1.12
N ARG A 102 9.61 -6.28 1.86
CA ARG A 102 9.67 -7.69 2.24
C ARG A 102 8.51 -8.12 3.13
N ILE A 103 8.10 -7.27 4.08
CA ILE A 103 6.92 -7.52 4.93
C ILE A 103 5.66 -7.58 4.05
N ASN A 104 5.46 -6.60 3.17
CA ASN A 104 4.30 -6.57 2.27
C ASN A 104 4.22 -7.79 1.34
N LEU A 105 5.32 -8.16 0.68
CA LEU A 105 5.35 -9.33 -0.20
C LEU A 105 5.14 -10.64 0.58
N GLY A 106 5.73 -10.76 1.78
CA GLY A 106 5.52 -11.91 2.66
C GLY A 106 4.06 -12.02 3.12
N LEU A 107 3.46 -10.90 3.50
CA LEU A 107 2.04 -10.84 3.86
C LEU A 107 1.16 -11.29 2.69
N TYR A 108 1.35 -10.75 1.49
CA TYR A 108 0.57 -11.17 0.32
C TYR A 108 0.78 -12.65 -0.04
N ALA A 109 1.97 -13.20 0.16
CA ALA A 109 2.21 -14.63 -0.03
C ALA A 109 1.39 -15.48 0.95
N VAL A 110 1.31 -15.08 2.22
CA VAL A 110 0.47 -15.76 3.23
C VAL A 110 -1.01 -15.62 2.88
N LEU A 111 -1.48 -14.41 2.59
CA LEU A 111 -2.87 -14.15 2.22
C LEU A 111 -3.28 -14.96 0.98
N GLY A 112 -2.41 -15.03 -0.03
CA GLY A 112 -2.61 -15.84 -1.22
C GLY A 112 -2.63 -17.34 -0.94
N SER A 113 -1.82 -17.82 0.01
CA SER A 113 -1.82 -19.24 0.41
C SER A 113 -3.10 -19.66 1.14
N LEU A 114 -3.74 -18.72 1.84
CA LEU A 114 -5.00 -18.91 2.56
C LEU A 114 -6.23 -18.64 1.69
N GLU A 115 -6.03 -18.13 0.48
CA GLU A 115 -7.11 -17.60 -0.38
C GLU A 115 -8.02 -16.61 0.40
N ALA A 116 -7.37 -15.74 1.17
CA ALA A 116 -8.06 -14.87 2.10
C ALA A 116 -9.02 -13.93 1.35
N THR A 117 -10.25 -13.84 1.85
CA THR A 117 -11.28 -12.93 1.33
C THR A 117 -11.67 -11.93 2.40
N ALA A 118 -11.50 -10.65 2.09
CA ALA A 118 -11.89 -9.57 2.98
C ALA A 118 -12.17 -8.29 2.19
N ASN A 119 -12.79 -7.32 2.84
CA ASN A 119 -12.84 -5.95 2.35
C ASN A 119 -11.57 -5.21 2.79
N TRP A 120 -10.50 -5.37 2.01
CA TRP A 120 -9.18 -4.82 2.34
C TRP A 120 -9.18 -3.30 2.44
N ARG A 121 -10.05 -2.61 1.69
CA ARG A 121 -10.21 -1.17 1.80
C ARG A 121 -10.67 -0.77 3.20
N ARG A 122 -11.73 -1.38 3.74
CA ARG A 122 -12.20 -1.03 5.10
C ARG A 122 -11.16 -1.33 6.17
N ILE A 123 -10.47 -2.46 6.06
CA ILE A 123 -9.36 -2.81 6.96
C ILE A 123 -8.25 -1.75 6.89
N ALA A 124 -7.90 -1.28 5.69
CA ALA A 124 -6.89 -0.25 5.54
C ALA A 124 -7.35 1.11 6.11
N GLU A 125 -8.62 1.47 5.93
CA GLU A 125 -9.18 2.70 6.49
C GLU A 125 -9.19 2.71 8.03
N GLU A 126 -9.29 1.55 8.70
CA GLU A 126 -9.14 1.43 10.16
C GLU A 126 -7.74 1.89 10.63
N ILE A 127 -6.70 1.62 9.84
CA ILE A 127 -5.30 1.77 10.24
C ILE A 127 -4.69 3.07 9.68
N TRP A 128 -5.20 3.58 8.55
CA TRP A 128 -4.64 4.77 7.92
C TRP A 128 -4.84 6.03 8.78
N PRO A 129 -3.76 6.75 9.14
CA PRO A 129 -3.82 7.88 10.06
C PRO A 129 -4.62 9.07 9.48
N PHE A 130 -4.69 9.18 8.15
CA PHE A 130 -5.45 10.21 7.45
C PHE A 130 -6.94 9.89 7.31
N ARG A 131 -7.40 8.69 7.71
CA ARG A 131 -8.79 8.26 7.54
C ARG A 131 -9.47 7.87 8.84
N LEU A 132 -8.80 7.08 9.68
CA LEU A 132 -9.29 6.57 10.97
C LEU A 132 -10.78 6.16 10.88
N GLY A 133 -11.05 5.27 9.93
CA GLY A 133 -12.39 4.78 9.62
C GLY A 133 -13.00 3.98 10.79
N PRO A 134 -14.33 3.74 10.75
CA PRO A 134 -14.96 2.88 11.74
C PRO A 134 -14.44 1.44 11.63
N PRO A 135 -14.45 0.68 12.73
CA PRO A 135 -14.01 -0.71 12.71
C PRO A 135 -14.90 -1.55 11.79
N SER A 136 -14.27 -2.38 10.95
CA SER A 136 -14.92 -3.34 10.06
C SER A 136 -14.49 -4.78 10.35
N THR A 137 -13.60 -4.97 11.32
CA THR A 137 -13.07 -6.27 11.76
C THR A 137 -13.33 -6.52 13.25
N PRO A 138 -13.40 -7.79 13.70
CA PRO A 138 -13.51 -8.11 15.12
C PRO A 138 -12.37 -7.54 15.98
N ILE A 139 -11.16 -7.42 15.40
CA ILE A 139 -10.00 -6.82 16.09
C ILE A 139 -10.15 -5.31 16.20
N GLY A 140 -10.56 -4.62 15.14
CA GLY A 140 -10.82 -3.18 15.19
C GLY A 140 -11.94 -2.82 16.15
N GLU A 141 -13.00 -3.64 16.23
CA GLU A 141 -14.07 -3.46 17.22
C GLU A 141 -13.55 -3.63 18.66
N ALA A 142 -12.65 -4.60 18.88
CA ALA A 142 -12.05 -4.82 20.19
C ALA A 142 -11.11 -3.68 20.60
N GLU A 143 -10.31 -3.17 19.67
CA GLU A 143 -9.43 -2.02 19.88
C GLU A 143 -10.25 -0.77 20.22
N ALA A 144 -11.30 -0.47 19.45
CA ALA A 144 -12.16 0.68 19.70
C ALA A 144 -12.83 0.62 21.08
N ARG A 145 -13.27 -0.57 21.54
CA ARG A 145 -13.78 -0.76 22.90
C ARG A 145 -12.72 -0.47 23.95
N TRP A 146 -11.53 -1.04 23.79
CA TRP A 146 -10.43 -0.84 24.72
C TRP A 146 -10.01 0.64 24.83
N GLU A 147 -9.95 1.37 23.72
CA GLU A 147 -9.64 2.81 23.73
C GLU A 147 -10.73 3.63 24.43
N ALA A 148 -12.01 3.27 24.25
CA ALA A 148 -13.13 3.93 24.92
C ALA A 148 -13.06 3.73 26.44
N GLU A 149 -12.78 2.50 26.89
CA GLU A 149 -12.60 2.18 28.31
C GLU A 149 -11.43 2.95 28.92
N ARG A 150 -10.30 3.05 28.20
CA ARG A 150 -9.13 3.81 28.67
C ARG A 150 -9.34 5.32 28.74
N ARG A 151 -10.15 5.89 27.86
CA ARG A 151 -10.49 7.32 27.89
C ARG A 151 -11.48 7.66 29.00
N ALA A 152 -12.27 6.68 29.45
CA ALA A 152 -13.23 6.84 30.52
C ALA A 152 -12.63 6.64 31.93
N ALA A 153 -11.41 6.08 32.02
CA ALA A 153 -10.64 5.88 33.25
C ALA A 153 -9.73 7.08 33.56
#